data_AF-A0A844EPC2-F1
#
_entry.id   AF-A0A844EPC2-F1
#
_cell.length_a   1.000
_cell.length_b   1.000
_cell.length_c   1.000
_cell.angle_alpha   90.00
_cell.angle_beta   90.00
_cell.angle_gamma   90.00
#
_symmetry.space_group_name_H-M   'P 1'
#
loop_
_entity.id
_entity.type
_entity.pdbx_description
1 polymer ?
#
loop_
_entity_poly.entity_id
_entity_poly.type
_entity_poly.pdbx_seq_one_letter_code
_entity_poly.pdbx_strand_id
1 'polypeptide(L)'
;PGDAAEIAEYQEHGEKLLARNKLARIKAPMTTNLIGHSRLVNEGLHAIMEKADTQAGILSSGLFLTNLPKGIVDRNQLHQMLPHAMHVMRVTLDGYNLWRLIQEMEKNRNFLTKFPQKGMGFRGKYFGELHYEGLRYDHDAGQLFFHEDLVSPIKTYQVAMPDHYLFIPFFPTLSIIG
;
A
#
# COMPACT_ATOMS: atom_id res chain seq x y z
N PRO A 1 8.67 26.25 -26.66
CA PRO A 1 7.25 26.70 -26.67
C PRO A 1 6.27 25.70 -27.32
N GLY A 2 6.69 24.94 -28.35
CA GLY A 2 5.85 23.89 -28.97
C GLY A 2 5.63 22.66 -28.09
N ASP A 3 6.66 22.23 -27.37
CA ASP A 3 6.65 20.97 -26.60
C ASP A 3 5.59 20.94 -25.49
N ALA A 4 5.29 22.09 -24.87
CA ALA A 4 4.31 22.15 -23.78
C ALA A 4 2.87 21.87 -24.26
N ALA A 5 2.53 22.33 -25.46
CA ALA A 5 1.22 22.08 -26.06
C ALA A 5 1.09 20.61 -26.46
N GLU A 6 2.13 20.04 -27.08
CA GLU A 6 2.17 18.63 -27.46
C GLU A 6 2.10 17.69 -26.25
N ILE A 7 2.85 17.99 -25.17
CA ILE A 7 2.77 17.22 -23.92
C ILE A 7 1.36 17.25 -23.34
N ALA A 8 0.71 18.42 -23.31
CA ALA A 8 -0.65 18.56 -22.81
C ALA A 8 -1.64 17.77 -23.67
N GLU A 9 -1.49 17.80 -25.00
CA GLU A 9 -2.32 17.04 -25.93
C GLU A 9 -2.20 15.52 -25.70
N TYR A 10 -0.96 15.00 -25.58
CA TYR A 10 -0.76 13.58 -25.30
C TYR A 10 -1.30 13.16 -23.93
N GLN A 11 -1.15 14.00 -22.92
CA GLN A 11 -1.71 13.75 -21.59
C GLN A 11 -3.24 13.66 -21.66
N GLU A 12 -3.89 14.64 -22.28
CA GLU A 12 -5.34 14.66 -22.44
C GLU A 12 -5.83 13.44 -23.26
N HIS A 13 -5.10 13.08 -24.31
CA HIS A 13 -5.41 11.90 -25.11
C HIS A 13 -5.34 10.61 -24.28
N GLY A 14 -4.27 10.43 -23.48
CA GLY A 14 -4.10 9.28 -22.59
C GLY A 14 -5.21 9.19 -21.53
N GLU A 15 -5.56 10.30 -20.91
CA GLU A 15 -6.66 10.37 -19.93
C GLU A 15 -8.00 10.00 -20.56
N LYS A 16 -8.28 10.48 -21.77
CA LYS A 16 -9.49 10.10 -22.53
C LYS A 16 -9.51 8.60 -22.84
N LEU A 17 -8.38 8.00 -23.21
CA LEU A 17 -8.30 6.55 -23.47
C LEU A 17 -8.58 5.74 -22.19
N LEU A 18 -7.99 6.13 -21.06
CA LEU A 18 -8.24 5.49 -19.77
C LEU A 18 -9.71 5.64 -19.34
N ALA A 19 -10.30 6.83 -19.51
CA ALA A 19 -11.67 7.13 -19.09
C ALA A 19 -12.73 6.35 -19.90
N ARG A 20 -12.41 5.90 -21.12
CA ARG A 20 -13.30 5.03 -21.91
C ARG A 20 -13.48 3.64 -21.30
N ASN A 21 -12.50 3.15 -20.54
CA ASN A 21 -12.55 1.83 -19.93
C ASN A 21 -13.28 1.87 -18.57
N LYS A 22 -14.56 1.47 -18.56
CA LYS A 22 -15.38 1.39 -17.35
C LYS A 22 -15.11 0.07 -16.64
N LEU A 23 -14.66 0.12 -15.38
CA LEU A 23 -14.15 -1.04 -14.66
C LEU A 23 -15.16 -1.64 -13.69
N ALA A 24 -15.82 -0.80 -12.90
CA ALA A 24 -16.72 -1.27 -11.85
C ALA A 24 -17.80 -0.24 -11.51
N ARG A 25 -18.87 -0.69 -10.85
CA ARG A 25 -19.86 0.19 -10.23
C ARG A 25 -19.78 0.09 -8.71
N ILE A 26 -19.36 1.17 -8.08
CA ILE A 26 -19.23 1.27 -6.62
C ILE A 26 -20.56 1.75 -6.02
N LYS A 27 -21.09 1.02 -5.02
CA LYS A 27 -22.40 1.30 -4.38
C LYS A 27 -22.40 2.52 -3.45
N ALA A 28 -21.28 2.79 -2.79
CA ALA A 28 -21.07 3.91 -1.88
C ALA A 28 -19.63 4.42 -2.01
N PRO A 29 -19.35 5.72 -1.82
CA PRO A 29 -18.00 6.27 -2.02
C PRO A 29 -16.93 5.49 -1.25
N MET A 30 -15.74 5.34 -1.83
CA MET A 30 -14.59 4.80 -1.13
C MET A 30 -13.68 5.95 -0.74
N THR A 31 -13.56 6.17 0.58
CA THR A 31 -12.76 7.26 1.13
C THR A 31 -11.34 6.79 1.43
N THR A 32 -10.39 7.69 1.23
CA THR A 32 -9.02 7.60 1.75
C THR A 32 -8.84 8.61 2.88
N ASN A 33 -8.19 8.17 3.96
CA ASN A 33 -7.78 9.00 5.09
C ASN A 33 -6.31 8.71 5.38
N LEU A 34 -5.53 9.73 5.74
CA LEU A 34 -4.13 9.54 6.10
C LEU A 34 -3.98 8.78 7.43
N ILE A 35 -4.92 8.96 8.36
CA ILE A 35 -4.92 8.35 9.69
C ILE A 35 -6.29 7.73 9.96
N GLY A 36 -6.30 6.56 10.59
CA GLY A 36 -7.49 5.84 10.97
C GLY A 36 -8.14 5.12 9.79
N HIS A 37 -9.44 4.85 9.91
CA HIS A 37 -10.13 4.00 8.95
C HIS A 37 -10.15 4.59 7.52
N SER A 38 -9.64 3.81 6.57
CA SER A 38 -9.62 4.14 5.14
C SER A 38 -10.16 2.96 4.34
N ARG A 39 -11.32 3.13 3.70
CA ARG A 39 -11.93 2.05 2.92
C ARG A 39 -11.05 1.66 1.73
N LEU A 40 -10.43 2.65 1.08
CA LEU A 40 -9.53 2.39 -0.06
C LEU A 40 -8.30 1.58 0.35
N VAL A 41 -7.74 1.81 1.54
CA VAL A 41 -6.60 1.04 2.02
C VAL A 41 -6.98 -0.41 2.29
N ASN A 42 -8.14 -0.65 2.91
CA ASN A 42 -8.63 -2.01 3.15
C ASN A 42 -8.89 -2.77 1.83
N GLU A 43 -9.58 -2.15 0.87
CA GLU A 43 -9.80 -2.74 -0.46
C GLU A 43 -8.47 -2.98 -1.19
N GLY A 44 -7.50 -2.07 -1.04
CA GLY A 44 -6.15 -2.21 -1.56
C GLY A 44 -5.39 -3.38 -0.93
N LEU A 45 -5.50 -3.58 0.39
CA LEU A 45 -4.89 -4.70 1.11
C LEU A 45 -5.37 -6.02 0.55
N HIS A 46 -6.70 -6.19 0.43
CA HIS A 46 -7.28 -7.39 -0.19
C HIS A 46 -6.80 -7.57 -1.63
N ALA A 47 -6.74 -6.51 -2.43
CA ALA A 47 -6.30 -6.59 -3.82
C ALA A 47 -4.81 -7.01 -3.95
N ILE A 48 -3.91 -6.50 -3.10
CA ILE A 48 -2.50 -6.92 -3.14
C ILE A 48 -2.31 -8.33 -2.60
N MET A 49 -3.09 -8.74 -1.60
CA MET A 49 -3.07 -10.10 -1.04
C MET A 49 -3.55 -11.12 -2.07
N GLU A 50 -4.64 -10.83 -2.78
CA GLU A 50 -5.13 -11.67 -3.89
C GLU A 50 -4.09 -11.75 -5.01
N LYS A 51 -3.48 -10.61 -5.38
CA LYS A 51 -2.46 -10.57 -6.43
C LYS A 51 -1.21 -11.37 -6.08
N ALA A 52 -0.81 -11.35 -4.81
CA ALA A 52 0.38 -12.01 -4.31
C ALA A 52 0.11 -13.44 -3.83
N ASP A 53 -1.14 -13.88 -3.77
CA ASP A 53 -1.55 -15.15 -3.16
C ASP A 53 -0.99 -15.30 -1.74
N THR A 54 -1.36 -14.35 -0.86
CA THR A 54 -0.97 -14.33 0.56
C THR A 54 -2.16 -14.13 1.48
N GLN A 55 -2.01 -14.56 2.73
CA GLN A 55 -3.05 -14.39 3.76
C GLN A 55 -2.83 -13.15 4.65
N ALA A 56 -1.68 -12.48 4.49
CA ALA A 56 -1.37 -11.22 5.15
C ALA A 56 -0.89 -10.17 4.15
N GLY A 57 -1.15 -8.90 4.46
CA GLY A 57 -0.78 -7.76 3.64
C GLY A 57 -0.45 -6.52 4.46
N ILE A 58 0.43 -5.66 3.92
CA ILE A 58 0.81 -4.38 4.53
C ILE A 58 0.75 -3.29 3.46
N LEU A 59 0.02 -2.22 3.75
CA LEU A 59 -0.07 -1.02 2.91
C LEU A 59 0.06 0.25 3.73
N SER A 60 0.44 1.33 3.07
CA SER A 60 0.45 2.65 3.67
C SER A 60 -0.71 3.49 3.13
N SER A 61 -1.37 4.26 4.00
CA SER A 61 -2.49 5.11 3.61
C SER A 61 -2.12 6.22 2.63
N GLY A 62 -0.87 6.67 2.63
CA GLY A 62 -0.36 7.72 1.74
C GLY A 62 -0.26 7.30 0.26
N LEU A 63 -0.55 6.03 -0.05
CA LEU A 63 -0.66 5.56 -1.42
C LEU A 63 -1.94 6.09 -2.12
N PHE A 64 -3.04 6.29 -1.41
CA PHE A 64 -4.30 6.66 -2.05
C PHE A 64 -4.49 8.18 -2.01
N LEU A 65 -4.36 8.83 -3.17
CA LEU A 65 -4.31 10.30 -3.27
C LEU A 65 -5.67 10.98 -3.24
N THR A 66 -6.70 10.29 -3.75
CA THR A 66 -8.06 10.83 -3.88
C THR A 66 -9.09 9.76 -3.55
N ASN A 67 -10.34 10.18 -3.30
CA ASN A 67 -11.46 9.27 -3.09
C ASN A 67 -11.99 8.71 -4.41
N LEU A 68 -12.64 7.54 -4.38
CA LEU A 68 -13.47 7.08 -5.49
C LEU A 68 -14.94 7.41 -5.25
N PRO A 69 -15.61 8.06 -6.21
CA PRO A 69 -17.02 8.41 -6.07
C PRO A 69 -17.91 7.16 -6.14
N LYS A 70 -19.14 7.29 -5.61
CA LYS A 70 -20.22 6.34 -5.91
C LYS A 70 -20.54 6.38 -7.41
N GLY A 71 -20.83 5.23 -7.99
CA GLY A 71 -21.22 5.11 -9.40
C GLY A 71 -20.22 4.31 -10.21
N ILE A 72 -20.21 4.54 -11.53
CA ILE A 72 -19.27 3.86 -12.43
C ILE A 72 -17.89 4.49 -12.26
N VAL A 73 -16.90 3.65 -11.97
CA VAL A 73 -15.49 4.04 -11.91
C VAL A 73 -14.78 3.54 -13.15
N ASP A 74 -14.00 4.42 -13.77
CA ASP A 74 -13.16 4.11 -14.92
C ASP A 74 -11.67 4.00 -14.57
N ARG A 75 -10.89 3.54 -15.54
CA ARG A 75 -9.46 3.31 -15.37
C ARG A 75 -8.69 4.62 -15.12
N ASN A 76 -9.18 5.76 -15.60
CA ASN A 76 -8.51 7.04 -15.36
C ASN A 76 -8.64 7.44 -13.88
N GLN A 77 -9.82 7.24 -13.30
CA GLN A 77 -10.05 7.50 -11.87
C GLN A 77 -9.18 6.60 -10.97
N LEU A 78 -9.04 5.30 -11.30
CA LEU A 78 -8.11 4.44 -10.56
C LEU A 78 -6.66 4.89 -10.71
N HIS A 79 -6.25 5.27 -11.93
CA HIS A 79 -4.89 5.75 -12.19
C HIS A 79 -4.59 7.04 -11.41
N GLN A 80 -5.49 8.02 -11.40
CA GLN A 80 -5.31 9.26 -10.65
C GLN A 80 -5.33 9.05 -9.13
N MET A 81 -6.11 8.09 -8.64
CA MET A 81 -6.17 7.72 -7.22
C MET A 81 -4.88 7.06 -6.73
N LEU A 82 -4.29 6.16 -7.52
CA LEU A 82 -3.10 5.38 -7.17
C LEU A 82 -2.03 5.49 -8.29
N PRO A 83 -1.46 6.68 -8.55
CA PRO A 83 -0.61 6.95 -9.73
C PRO A 83 0.84 6.52 -9.53
N HIS A 84 1.08 5.46 -8.77
CA HIS A 84 2.43 5.05 -8.40
C HIS A 84 2.98 4.03 -9.39
N ALA A 85 4.27 4.16 -9.68
CA ALA A 85 5.02 3.15 -10.41
C ALA A 85 5.69 2.23 -9.37
N MET A 86 4.90 1.35 -8.77
CA MET A 86 5.32 0.36 -7.77
C MET A 86 4.71 -0.99 -8.11
N HIS A 87 5.36 -2.06 -7.65
CA HIS A 87 4.89 -3.42 -7.83
C HIS A 87 4.46 -4.05 -6.51
N VAL A 88 3.47 -4.94 -6.57
CA VAL A 88 3.16 -5.82 -5.44
C VAL A 88 4.28 -6.86 -5.36
N MET A 89 4.88 -6.99 -4.18
CA MET A 89 5.81 -8.06 -3.87
C MET A 89 5.24 -8.98 -2.79
N ARG A 90 5.67 -10.24 -2.83
CA ARG A 90 5.45 -11.22 -1.78
C ARG A 90 6.76 -11.47 -1.07
N VAL A 91 6.80 -11.11 0.21
CA VAL A 91 7.97 -11.33 1.07
C VAL A 91 7.75 -12.61 1.88
N THR A 92 8.77 -13.45 1.98
CA THR A 92 8.74 -14.73 2.72
C THR A 92 9.77 -14.68 3.84
N LEU A 93 9.33 -14.71 5.09
CA LEU A 93 10.21 -14.62 6.27
C LEU A 93 9.88 -15.72 7.27
N ASP A 94 10.87 -16.16 8.05
CA ASP A 94 10.57 -16.88 9.28
C ASP A 94 9.87 -15.96 10.30
N GLY A 95 9.22 -16.56 11.31
CA GLY A 95 8.43 -15.81 12.27
C GLY A 95 9.24 -14.82 13.11
N TYR A 96 10.53 -15.11 13.37
CA TYR A 96 11.40 -14.17 14.07
C TYR A 96 11.65 -12.91 13.25
N ASN A 97 11.97 -13.07 11.96
CA ASN A 97 12.20 -11.96 11.05
C ASN A 97 10.91 -11.21 10.72
N LEU A 98 9.77 -11.90 10.62
CA LEU A 98 8.48 -11.24 10.49
C LEU A 98 8.17 -10.39 11.73
N TRP A 99 8.37 -10.93 12.95
CA TRP A 99 8.22 -10.18 14.19
C TRP A 99 9.14 -8.96 14.22
N ARG A 100 10.41 -9.12 13.82
CA ARG A 100 11.37 -8.02 13.75
C ARG A 100 10.94 -6.94 12.75
N LEU A 101 10.44 -7.31 11.57
CA LEU A 101 9.93 -6.36 10.58
C LEU A 101 8.76 -5.55 11.15
N ILE A 102 7.81 -6.20 11.82
CA ILE A 102 6.69 -5.51 12.46
C ILE A 102 7.17 -4.57 13.57
N GLN A 103 8.17 -4.97 14.35
CA GLN A 103 8.79 -4.09 15.35
C GLN A 103 9.45 -2.85 14.72
N GLU A 104 10.15 -3.02 13.60
CA GLU A 104 10.71 -1.89 12.82
C GLU A 104 9.59 -0.95 12.35
N MET A 105 8.47 -1.50 11.89
CA MET A 105 7.31 -0.72 11.47
C MET A 105 6.64 0.02 12.63
N GLU A 106 6.37 -0.65 13.75
CA GLU A 106 5.73 -0.05 14.93
C GLU A 106 6.60 1.05 15.54
N LYS A 107 7.91 0.83 15.63
CA LYS A 107 8.86 1.84 16.10
C LYS A 107 8.83 3.11 15.25
N ASN A 108 8.63 2.97 13.94
CA ASN A 108 8.62 4.09 12.99
C ASN A 108 7.22 4.65 12.71
N ARG A 109 6.13 3.97 13.12
CA ARG A 109 4.73 4.27 12.75
C ARG A 109 4.38 5.75 12.86
N ASN A 110 4.54 6.33 14.05
CA ASN A 110 4.16 7.73 14.30
C ASN A 110 4.95 8.73 13.46
N PHE A 111 6.23 8.44 13.22
CA PHE A 111 7.09 9.28 12.38
C PHE A 111 6.66 9.19 10.91
N LEU A 112 6.44 7.98 10.40
CA LEU A 112 6.11 7.72 9.01
C LEU A 112 4.77 8.31 8.60
N THR A 113 3.77 8.35 9.48
CA THR A 113 2.43 8.87 9.18
C THR A 113 2.45 10.25 8.52
N LYS A 114 3.35 11.15 8.97
CA LYS A 114 3.50 12.51 8.42
C LYS A 114 4.86 12.74 7.77
N PHE A 115 5.64 11.69 7.54
CA PHE A 115 6.93 11.81 6.88
C PHE A 115 6.74 12.14 5.38
N PRO A 116 7.28 13.26 4.87
CA PRO A 116 7.19 13.58 3.45
C PRO A 116 8.01 12.60 2.61
N GLN A 117 7.35 11.69 1.91
CA GLN A 117 8.00 10.69 1.07
C GLN A 117 8.09 11.19 -0.36
N LYS A 118 9.31 11.17 -0.93
CA LYS A 118 9.56 11.55 -2.33
C LYS A 118 10.45 10.52 -3.01
N GLY A 119 10.24 10.30 -4.30
CA GLY A 119 11.05 9.39 -5.13
C GLY A 119 10.59 7.93 -5.06
N MET A 120 11.33 7.05 -5.76
CA MET A 120 11.17 5.58 -5.73
C MET A 120 9.72 5.12 -6.01
N GLY A 121 9.14 5.63 -7.09
CA GLY A 121 7.77 5.27 -7.51
C GLY A 121 6.64 5.94 -6.73
N PHE A 122 6.90 6.49 -5.54
CA PHE A 122 5.90 7.12 -4.68
C PHE A 122 5.47 8.50 -5.20
N ARG A 123 4.17 8.79 -5.13
CA ARG A 123 3.53 10.04 -5.59
C ARG A 123 2.70 10.75 -4.52
N GLY A 124 2.53 10.14 -3.35
CA GLY A 124 1.84 10.77 -2.23
C GLY A 124 2.66 11.89 -1.61
N LYS A 125 1.99 12.74 -0.81
CA LYS A 125 2.68 13.80 -0.08
C LYS A 125 3.39 13.27 1.17
N TYR A 126 2.73 12.39 1.91
CA TYR A 126 3.23 11.77 3.13
C TYR A 126 3.23 10.25 2.95
N PHE A 127 4.16 9.54 3.59
CA PHE A 127 4.20 8.08 3.54
C PHE A 127 2.86 7.50 3.99
N GLY A 128 2.33 7.95 5.13
CA GLY A 128 1.02 7.57 5.66
C GLY A 128 1.09 6.55 6.79
N GLU A 129 -0.06 6.25 7.37
CA GLU A 129 -0.19 5.24 8.40
C GLU A 129 -0.07 3.84 7.79
N LEU A 130 0.63 2.94 8.49
CA LEU A 130 0.73 1.53 8.10
C LEU A 130 -0.54 0.78 8.50
N HIS A 131 -1.14 0.08 7.55
CA HIS A 131 -2.28 -0.79 7.76
C HIS A 131 -1.87 -2.24 7.51
N TYR A 132 -2.37 -3.12 8.36
CA TYR A 132 -2.13 -4.55 8.30
C TYR A 132 -3.43 -5.29 8.07
N GLU A 133 -3.37 -6.33 7.26
CA GLU A 133 -4.41 -7.34 7.12
C GLU A 133 -3.79 -8.72 7.43
N GLY A 134 -4.51 -9.56 8.16
CA GLY A 134 -4.00 -10.87 8.61
C GLY A 134 -2.89 -10.82 9.67
N LEU A 135 -2.49 -9.63 10.16
CA LEU A 135 -1.46 -9.47 11.19
C LEU A 135 -1.98 -8.58 12.32
N ARG A 136 -1.70 -8.96 13.56
CA ARG A 136 -2.01 -8.16 14.76
C ARG A 136 -0.83 -8.16 15.71
N TYR A 137 -0.30 -6.98 16.00
CA TYR A 137 0.74 -6.80 17.01
C TYR A 137 0.13 -6.38 18.34
N ASP A 138 0.45 -7.13 19.39
CA ASP A 138 0.12 -6.82 20.78
C ASP A 138 1.30 -6.06 21.39
N HIS A 139 1.11 -4.77 21.64
CA HIS A 139 2.15 -3.91 22.18
C HIS A 139 2.50 -4.21 23.64
N ASP A 140 1.53 -4.68 24.42
CA ASP A 140 1.72 -4.92 25.85
C ASP A 140 2.49 -6.23 26.07
N ALA A 141 2.15 -7.27 25.30
CA ALA A 141 2.82 -8.57 25.36
C ALA A 141 4.06 -8.66 24.45
N GLY A 142 4.24 -7.73 23.52
CA GLY A 142 5.29 -7.78 22.50
C GLY A 142 5.11 -8.94 21.51
N GLN A 143 3.87 -9.39 21.30
CA GLN A 143 3.54 -10.60 20.56
C GLN A 143 2.95 -10.27 19.20
N LEU A 144 3.37 -11.01 18.18
CA LEU A 144 2.78 -10.92 16.84
C LEU A 144 1.87 -12.11 16.59
N PHE A 145 0.67 -11.84 16.09
CA PHE A 145 -0.29 -12.83 15.66
C PHE A 145 -0.46 -12.79 14.15
N PHE A 146 -0.52 -13.97 13.55
CA PHE A 146 -0.89 -14.18 12.15
C PHE A 146 -2.29 -14.78 12.15
N HIS A 147 -3.28 -13.99 11.73
CA HIS A 147 -4.69 -14.19 12.06
C HIS A 147 -4.91 -14.38 13.57
N GLU A 148 -5.37 -15.56 13.98
CA GLU A 148 -5.67 -15.90 15.37
C GLU A 148 -4.48 -16.60 16.08
N ASP A 149 -3.48 -17.05 15.31
CA ASP A 149 -2.36 -17.83 15.83
C ASP A 149 -1.18 -16.93 16.22
N LEU A 150 -0.55 -17.25 17.36
CA LEU A 150 0.72 -16.64 17.72
C LEU A 150 1.79 -17.03 16.70
N VAL A 151 2.56 -16.04 16.22
CA VAL A 151 3.66 -16.28 15.29
C VAL A 151 4.73 -17.16 15.94
N SER A 152 5.02 -18.28 15.28
CA SER A 152 6.09 -19.20 15.68
C SER A 152 7.41 -18.73 15.07
N PRO A 153 8.48 -18.56 15.86
CA PRO A 153 9.76 -18.03 15.36
C PRO A 153 10.37 -18.80 14.19
N ILE A 154 10.08 -20.10 14.09
CA ILE A 154 10.67 -21.02 13.11
C ILE A 154 9.79 -21.29 11.90
N LYS A 155 8.49 -20.95 11.95
CA LYS A 155 7.60 -21.14 10.81
C LYS A 155 7.81 -20.01 9.81
N THR A 156 7.56 -20.31 8.55
CA THR A 156 7.63 -19.33 7.46
C THR A 156 6.26 -18.70 7.21
N TYR A 157 6.26 -17.41 6.95
CA TYR A 157 5.08 -16.60 6.69
C TYR A 157 5.28 -15.78 5.41
N GLN A 158 4.20 -15.58 4.67
CA GLN A 158 4.19 -14.79 3.43
C GLN A 158 3.32 -13.56 3.60
N VAL A 159 3.85 -12.40 3.23
CA VAL A 159 3.18 -11.10 3.38
C VAL A 159 3.28 -10.31 2.08
N ALA A 160 2.14 -9.81 1.60
CA ALA A 160 2.07 -8.92 0.45
C ALA A 160 2.37 -7.47 0.86
N MET A 161 3.17 -6.76 0.07
CA MET A 161 3.42 -5.33 0.28
C MET A 161 3.94 -4.67 -1.01
N PRO A 162 4.01 -3.33 -1.11
CA PRO A 162 4.61 -2.63 -2.24
C PRO A 162 6.14 -2.72 -2.19
N ASP A 163 6.77 -3.02 -3.32
CA ASP A 163 8.24 -3.05 -3.51
C ASP A 163 8.96 -1.80 -2.99
N HIS A 164 8.29 -0.65 -2.98
CA HIS A 164 8.74 0.59 -2.35
C HIS A 164 9.36 0.40 -0.95
N TYR A 165 8.85 -0.56 -0.16
CA TYR A 165 9.33 -0.82 1.19
C TYR A 165 10.78 -1.35 1.24
N LEU A 166 11.28 -1.95 0.16
CA LEU A 166 12.69 -2.37 0.04
C LEU A 166 13.66 -1.19 -0.08
N PHE A 167 13.18 -0.07 -0.64
CA PHE A 167 14.06 1.03 -1.02
C PHE A 167 14.12 2.14 0.04
N ILE A 168 13.26 2.09 1.05
CA ILE A 168 13.24 3.06 2.16
C ILE A 168 14.08 2.54 3.35
N PRO A 169 14.74 3.44 4.10
CA PRO A 169 15.69 3.05 5.15
C PRO A 169 15.01 2.54 6.44
N PHE A 170 13.68 2.48 6.47
CA PHE A 170 12.92 2.25 7.71
C PHE A 170 12.70 0.77 8.02
N PHE A 171 12.84 -0.13 7.03
CA PHE A 171 12.54 -1.56 7.15
C PHE A 171 13.75 -2.44 6.75
N PRO A 172 14.90 -2.31 7.44
CA PRO A 172 16.12 -3.01 7.05
C PRO A 172 16.00 -4.54 7.06
N THR A 173 15.04 -5.12 7.78
CA THR A 173 14.79 -6.58 7.67
C THR A 173 14.55 -7.02 6.22
N LEU A 174 13.85 -6.20 5.42
CA LEU A 174 13.55 -6.52 4.03
C LEU A 174 14.79 -6.57 3.14
N SER A 175 15.79 -5.71 3.35
CA SER A 175 16.99 -5.69 2.51
C SER A 175 18.11 -6.60 3.00
N ILE A 176 18.04 -7.06 4.27
CA ILE A 176 19.05 -7.93 4.87
C ILE A 176 18.68 -9.41 4.70
N ILE A 177 17.39 -9.74 4.84
CA ILE A 177 16.90 -11.12 4.90
C ILE A 177 15.94 -11.45 3.74
N GLY A 178 15.30 -10.43 3.15
CA GLY A 178 14.22 -10.58 2.17
C GLY A 178 14.64 -10.57 0.71
#